data_AF-A0A8C9XUC3-F1
#
_entry.id   AF-A0A8C9XUC3-F1
#
_cell.length_a   1.000
_cell.length_b   1.000
_cell.length_c   1.000
_cell.angle_alpha   90.00
_cell.angle_beta   90.00
_cell.angle_gamma   90.00
#
_symmetry.space_group_name_H-M   'P 1'
#
loop_
_entity.id
_entity.type
_entity.pdbx_description
1 polymer ?
#
loop_
_entity_poly.entity_id
_entity_poly.type
_entity_poly.pdbx_seq_one_letter_code
_entity_poly.pdbx_strand_id
1 'polypeptide(L)'
;GFDDVGPIVVTVEAGDDAILPFKTKSSITVEWSRPDLEPEYVLLTIDGHLDPTYQHPSFKDRVELVDRDLKDRDVSLTLKNVSSIDNGTYECRVKPDGSRRKKRANIDSEPIRTIRLQVTEDGNSSPVGRSNVIHYFSPAVLSADILQKAFNRK
;
A
#
# COMPACT_ATOMS: atom_id res chain seq x y z
N GLY A 1 -0.04 -25.90 -17.59
CA GLY A 1 -1.35 -25.57 -17.00
C GLY A 1 -1.35 -24.08 -16.80
N PHE A 2 -2.38 -23.39 -17.28
CA PHE A 2 -2.51 -21.95 -17.15
C PHE A 2 -2.84 -21.63 -15.70
N ASP A 3 -1.90 -21.01 -14.98
CA ASP A 3 -2.10 -20.62 -13.59
C ASP A 3 -3.12 -19.46 -13.51
N ASP A 4 -4.14 -19.71 -12.69
CA ASP A 4 -5.16 -18.85 -12.11
C ASP A 4 -4.92 -17.32 -12.25
N VAL A 5 -5.62 -16.69 -13.20
CA VAL A 5 -5.56 -15.23 -13.46
C VAL A 5 -6.60 -14.52 -12.59
N GLY A 6 -6.46 -14.65 -11.28
CA GLY A 6 -7.18 -13.86 -10.28
C GLY A 6 -6.20 -12.98 -9.49
N PRO A 7 -6.59 -11.76 -9.06
CA PRO A 7 -5.77 -10.99 -8.13
C PRO A 7 -5.66 -11.75 -6.81
N ILE A 8 -4.47 -11.81 -6.21
CA ILE A 8 -4.31 -12.39 -4.88
C ILE A 8 -5.07 -11.50 -3.89
N VAL A 9 -5.91 -12.11 -3.07
CA VAL A 9 -6.64 -11.41 -2.00
C VAL A 9 -5.98 -11.72 -0.66
N VAL A 10 -5.67 -10.68 0.10
CA VAL A 10 -5.14 -10.76 1.46
C VAL A 10 -6.18 -10.15 2.39
N THR A 11 -6.62 -10.90 3.40
CA THR A 11 -7.60 -10.45 4.39
C THR A 11 -6.92 -10.37 5.76
N VAL A 12 -7.04 -9.22 6.43
CA VAL A 12 -6.38 -8.93 7.72
C VAL A 12 -7.36 -8.18 8.62
N GLU A 13 -7.28 -8.39 9.93
CA GLU A 13 -8.11 -7.67 10.90
C GLU A 13 -7.59 -6.24 11.13
N ALA A 14 -8.49 -5.31 11.40
CA ALA A 14 -8.10 -3.95 11.73
C ALA A 14 -7.23 -3.92 13.00
N GLY A 15 -6.12 -3.19 12.98
CA GLY A 15 -5.13 -3.13 14.06
C GLY A 15 -3.91 -4.02 13.84
N ASP A 16 -4.01 -5.04 12.98
CA ASP A 16 -2.91 -5.97 12.70
C ASP A 16 -1.94 -5.46 11.62
N ASP A 17 -0.81 -6.15 11.45
CA ASP A 17 0.11 -5.91 10.35
C ASP A 17 -0.25 -6.81 9.16
N ALA A 18 -0.39 -6.21 7.98
CA ALA A 18 -0.61 -6.94 6.74
C ALA A 18 0.71 -7.24 6.03
N ILE A 19 0.82 -8.46 5.48
CA ILE A 19 1.93 -8.85 4.60
C ILE A 19 1.37 -9.08 3.20
N LEU A 20 1.83 -8.28 2.23
CA LEU A 20 1.47 -8.41 0.82
C LEU A 20 2.53 -9.24 0.09
N PRO A 21 2.27 -10.54 -0.21
CA PRO A 21 3.32 -11.47 -0.58
C PRO A 21 3.81 -11.30 -2.01
N PHE A 22 5.13 -11.14 -2.18
CA PHE A 22 5.78 -11.21 -3.48
C PHE A 22 7.26 -11.62 -3.40
N LYS A 23 7.60 -12.73 -4.06
CA LYS A 23 8.99 -13.14 -4.28
C LYS A 23 9.40 -12.87 -5.72
N THR A 24 10.54 -12.23 -5.89
CA THR A 24 11.04 -11.85 -7.22
C THR A 24 12.31 -12.61 -7.60
N LYS A 25 12.55 -12.74 -8.91
CA LYS A 25 13.81 -13.25 -9.44
C LYS A 25 14.86 -12.14 -9.63
N SER A 26 14.47 -10.87 -9.54
CA SER A 26 15.32 -9.69 -9.69
C SER A 26 14.85 -8.57 -8.75
N SER A 27 15.76 -7.90 -8.04
CA SER A 27 15.39 -6.94 -7.00
C SER A 27 16.41 -5.80 -6.86
N ILE A 28 16.55 -4.98 -7.90
CA ILE A 28 17.38 -3.77 -7.83
C ILE A 28 16.54 -2.55 -7.49
N THR A 29 15.37 -2.41 -8.12
CA THR A 29 14.38 -1.41 -7.70
C THR A 29 13.03 -2.09 -7.49
N VAL A 30 12.40 -1.80 -6.36
CA VAL A 30 11.07 -2.31 -6.00
C VAL A 30 10.18 -1.10 -5.73
N GLU A 31 9.04 -1.06 -6.39
CA GLU A 31 8.00 -0.06 -6.19
C GLU A 31 6.72 -0.77 -5.79
N TRP A 32 6.13 -0.35 -4.68
CA TRP A 32 4.76 -0.66 -4.30
C TRP A 32 3.91 0.60 -4.46
N SER A 33 2.77 0.48 -5.11
CA SER A 33 1.86 1.59 -5.42
C SER A 33 0.40 1.21 -5.19
N ARG A 34 -0.43 2.24 -5.04
CA ARG A 34 -1.89 2.19 -4.99
C ARG A 34 -2.44 3.11 -6.08
N PRO A 35 -2.94 2.56 -7.20
CA PRO A 35 -3.39 3.37 -8.34
C PRO A 35 -4.66 4.19 -8.04
N ASP A 36 -5.32 3.93 -6.90
CA ASP A 36 -6.49 4.67 -6.44
C ASP A 36 -6.15 5.88 -5.54
N LEU A 37 -4.86 6.14 -5.28
CA LEU A 37 -4.40 7.26 -4.45
C LEU A 37 -3.53 8.25 -5.25
N GLU A 38 -3.46 9.48 -4.75
CA GLU A 38 -2.53 10.50 -5.25
C GLU A 38 -1.84 11.20 -4.07
N PRO A 39 -0.50 11.05 -3.90
CA PRO A 39 0.43 10.23 -4.70
C PRO A 39 0.13 8.73 -4.65
N GLU A 40 0.44 8.00 -5.73
CA GLU A 40 0.20 6.54 -5.80
C GLU A 40 1.24 5.72 -5.00
N TYR A 41 2.38 6.31 -4.63
CA TYR A 41 3.52 5.55 -4.08
C TYR A 41 3.33 5.15 -2.61
N VAL A 42 3.37 3.85 -2.36
CA VAL A 42 3.34 3.27 -1.00
C VAL A 42 4.76 3.11 -0.47
N LEU A 43 5.64 2.47 -1.24
CA LEU A 43 7.05 2.24 -0.88
C LEU A 43 7.91 2.17 -2.13
N LEU A 44 9.06 2.83 -2.12
CA LEU A 44 10.08 2.73 -3.16
C LEU A 44 11.42 2.38 -2.53
N THR A 45 12.05 1.31 -2.99
CA THR A 45 13.43 0.97 -2.63
C THR A 45 14.30 0.88 -3.87
N ILE A 46 15.44 1.57 -3.85
CA ILE A 46 16.45 1.58 -4.91
C ILE A 46 17.74 1.02 -4.32
N ASP A 47 18.28 -0.05 -4.90
CA ASP A 47 19.48 -0.74 -4.43
C ASP A 47 19.40 -1.10 -2.93
N GLY A 48 18.21 -1.52 -2.48
CA GLY A 48 17.93 -1.84 -1.07
C GLY A 48 17.72 -0.63 -0.15
N HIS A 49 17.83 0.60 -0.65
CA HIS A 49 17.65 1.82 0.14
C HIS A 49 16.26 2.42 -0.09
N LEU A 50 15.56 2.76 1.00
CA LEU A 50 14.26 3.42 0.94
C LEU A 50 14.38 4.85 0.39
N ASP A 51 13.55 5.19 -0.59
CA ASP A 51 13.38 6.56 -1.11
C ASP A 51 12.00 7.11 -0.69
N PRO A 52 11.95 8.06 0.27
CA PRO A 52 10.69 8.62 0.76
C PRO A 52 10.15 9.78 -0.09
N THR A 53 10.84 10.22 -1.16
CA THR A 53 10.59 11.50 -1.85
C THR A 53 9.13 11.72 -2.28
N TYR A 54 8.47 10.66 -2.77
CA TYR A 54 7.09 10.71 -3.26
C TYR A 54 6.14 9.81 -2.47
N GLN A 55 6.57 9.32 -1.30
CA GLN A 55 5.77 8.41 -0.48
C GLN A 55 4.47 9.09 -0.04
N HIS A 56 3.35 8.39 -0.24
CA HIS A 56 2.05 8.89 0.18
C HIS A 56 1.98 9.00 1.73
N PRO A 57 1.53 10.14 2.29
CA PRO A 57 1.66 10.41 3.72
C PRO A 57 1.04 9.36 4.65
N SER A 58 -0.05 8.70 4.24
CA SER A 58 -0.73 7.66 5.05
C SER A 58 0.10 6.40 5.29
N PHE A 59 1.17 6.19 4.51
CA PHE A 59 2.04 5.01 4.60
C PHE A 59 3.37 5.31 5.30
N LYS A 60 3.67 6.58 5.56
CA LYS A 60 4.90 6.99 6.22
C LYS A 60 5.02 6.30 7.58
N ASP A 61 6.21 5.77 7.87
CA ASP A 61 6.55 5.04 9.10
C ASP A 61 5.73 3.75 9.34
N ARG A 62 4.86 3.36 8.39
CA ARG A 62 4.01 2.17 8.46
C ARG A 62 4.42 1.07 7.49
N VAL A 63 5.34 1.32 6.57
CA VAL A 63 5.71 0.36 5.52
C VAL A 63 7.18 0.00 5.51
N GLU A 64 7.46 -1.27 5.24
CA GLU A 64 8.80 -1.81 5.03
C GLU A 64 8.73 -3.08 4.17
N LEU A 65 9.86 -3.50 3.59
CA LEU A 65 9.97 -4.82 2.98
C LEU A 65 10.23 -5.88 4.06
N VAL A 66 9.66 -7.07 3.89
CA VAL A 66 9.91 -8.23 4.76
C VAL A 66 11.41 -8.58 4.79
N ASP A 67 12.05 -8.65 3.62
CA ASP A 67 13.50 -8.82 3.50
C ASP A 67 14.16 -7.48 3.12
N ARG A 68 14.56 -6.73 4.15
CA ARG A 68 15.19 -5.41 3.98
C ARG A 68 16.54 -5.46 3.27
N ASP A 69 17.26 -6.58 3.41
CA ASP A 69 18.56 -6.79 2.78
C ASP A 69 18.43 -7.32 1.34
N LEU A 70 17.22 -7.70 0.92
CA LEU A 70 16.90 -8.30 -0.38
C LEU A 70 17.74 -9.56 -0.70
N LYS A 71 18.21 -10.26 0.34
CA LYS A 71 19.04 -11.49 0.24
C LYS A 71 18.24 -12.68 -0.29
N ASP A 72 17.03 -12.86 0.22
CA ASP A 72 16.09 -13.91 -0.15
C ASP A 72 15.18 -13.49 -1.31
N ARG A 73 15.31 -12.23 -1.75
CA ARG A 73 14.50 -11.59 -2.81
C ARG A 73 13.01 -11.61 -2.47
N ASP A 74 12.72 -11.53 -1.17
CA ASP A 74 11.38 -11.42 -0.65
C ASP A 74 10.99 -9.94 -0.57
N VAL A 75 10.34 -9.47 -1.63
CA VAL A 75 9.91 -8.08 -1.77
C VAL A 75 8.49 -7.88 -1.26
N SER A 76 8.03 -8.78 -0.38
CA SER A 76 6.74 -8.65 0.28
C SER A 76 6.69 -7.36 1.10
N LEU A 77 5.57 -6.65 1.02
CA LEU A 77 5.35 -5.42 1.76
C LEU A 77 4.74 -5.74 3.13
N THR A 78 5.36 -5.28 4.20
CA THR A 78 4.72 -5.16 5.51
C THR A 78 4.05 -3.80 5.60
N LEU A 79 2.74 -3.77 5.86
CA LEU A 79 1.97 -2.57 6.18
C LEU A 79 1.44 -2.68 7.62
N LYS A 80 1.88 -1.77 8.49
CA LYS A 80 1.64 -1.85 9.93
C LYS A 80 0.31 -1.24 10.34
N ASN A 81 -0.31 -1.84 11.36
CA ASN A 81 -1.52 -1.33 12.02
C ASN A 81 -2.60 -0.94 10.99
N VAL A 82 -3.08 -1.92 10.21
CA VAL A 82 -4.01 -1.68 9.11
C VAL A 82 -5.38 -1.27 9.61
N SER A 83 -6.11 -0.53 8.79
CA SER A 83 -7.48 -0.10 9.07
C SER A 83 -8.29 -0.06 7.78
N SER A 84 -9.58 0.21 7.88
CA SER A 84 -10.47 0.19 6.71
C SER A 84 -10.06 1.17 5.58
N ILE A 85 -9.28 2.21 5.87
CA ILE A 85 -8.72 3.12 4.83
C ILE A 85 -7.61 2.47 3.98
N ASP A 86 -6.99 1.41 4.49
CA ASP A 86 -5.91 0.70 3.81
C ASP A 86 -6.45 -0.33 2.81
N ASN A 87 -7.77 -0.60 2.81
CA ASN A 87 -8.43 -1.40 1.78
C ASN A 87 -8.13 -0.85 0.38
N GLY A 88 -7.76 -1.73 -0.55
CA GLY A 88 -7.46 -1.32 -1.91
C GLY A 88 -6.67 -2.36 -2.70
N THR A 89 -6.33 -1.97 -3.92
CA THR A 89 -5.44 -2.74 -4.79
C THR A 89 -4.03 -2.18 -4.66
N TYR A 90 -3.09 -3.05 -4.34
CA TYR A 90 -1.67 -2.76 -4.26
C TYR A 90 -0.96 -3.42 -5.44
N GLU A 91 -0.11 -2.64 -6.09
CA GLU A 91 0.63 -3.05 -7.28
C GLU A 91 2.12 -3.00 -7.00
N CYS A 92 2.82 -4.09 -7.31
CA CYS A 92 4.27 -4.15 -7.24
C CYS A 92 4.91 -4.19 -8.62
N ARG A 93 5.93 -3.36 -8.80
CA ARG A 93 6.80 -3.31 -9.98
C ARG A 93 8.24 -3.51 -9.54
N VAL A 94 8.98 -4.34 -10.28
CA VAL A 94 10.41 -4.54 -10.06
C VAL A 94 11.21 -4.27 -11.32
N LYS A 95 12.38 -3.63 -11.17
CA LYS A 95 13.32 -3.40 -12.26
C LYS A 95 14.69 -4.03 -11.96
N PRO A 96 15.30 -4.73 -12.94
CA PRO A 96 16.70 -5.12 -12.89
C PRO A 96 17.65 -3.93 -13.15
N ASP A 97 18.85 -4.01 -12.57
CA ASP A 97 19.99 -3.10 -12.81
C ASP A 97 20.38 -3.14 -14.29
N GLY A 98 20.77 -1.98 -14.82
CA GLY A 98 21.25 -1.86 -16.20
C GLY A 98 20.16 -1.74 -17.27
N SER A 99 18.88 -1.61 -16.93
CA SER A 99 17.83 -1.19 -17.88
C SER A 99 18.02 0.30 -18.26
N ARG A 100 19.04 0.55 -19.08
CA ARG A 100 19.34 1.87 -19.64
C ARG A 100 18.11 2.39 -20.40
N ARG A 101 17.64 3.58 -19.98
CA ARG A 101 16.64 4.46 -20.61
C ARG A 101 15.18 4.01 -20.56
N LYS A 102 14.48 4.42 -19.49
CA LYS A 102 13.29 5.29 -19.56
C LYS A 102 13.26 6.15 -18.28
N LYS A 103 12.74 7.37 -18.40
CA LYS A 103 12.84 8.49 -17.43
C LYS A 103 12.67 8.05 -15.97
N ARG A 104 13.45 8.71 -15.11
CA ARG A 104 13.34 8.68 -13.65
C ARG A 104 11.88 8.93 -13.22
N ALA A 105 11.48 8.22 -12.17
CA ALA A 105 10.30 8.40 -11.31
C ALA A 105 9.01 7.62 -11.58
N ASN A 106 8.77 6.98 -12.73
CA ASN A 106 7.66 6.03 -12.84
C ASN A 106 8.12 4.74 -13.51
N ILE A 107 7.93 3.59 -12.84
CA ILE A 107 8.03 2.32 -13.52
C ILE A 107 6.74 2.16 -14.34
N ASP A 108 6.64 2.84 -15.50
CA ASP A 108 5.49 2.74 -16.44
C ASP A 108 5.37 1.34 -17.10
N SER A 109 5.77 0.26 -16.43
CA SER A 109 5.54 -1.12 -16.85
C SER A 109 4.33 -1.70 -16.15
N GLU A 110 3.71 -2.70 -16.77
CA GLU A 110 2.65 -3.48 -16.12
C GLU A 110 3.12 -3.99 -14.75
N PRO A 111 2.23 -3.97 -13.74
CA PRO A 111 2.55 -4.51 -12.44
C PRO A 111 2.85 -6.01 -12.56
N ILE A 112 3.95 -6.44 -11.97
CA ILE A 112 4.34 -7.86 -11.96
C ILE A 112 3.47 -8.63 -10.96
N ARG A 113 2.99 -7.92 -9.94
CA ARG A 113 2.12 -8.48 -8.90
C ARG A 113 1.05 -7.46 -8.52
N THR A 114 -0.20 -7.93 -8.49
CA THR A 114 -1.35 -7.16 -8.03
C THR A 114 -2.02 -7.91 -6.88
N ILE A 115 -2.23 -7.22 -5.75
CA ILE A 115 -2.78 -7.79 -4.52
C ILE A 115 -3.91 -6.90 -4.02
N ARG A 116 -5.06 -7.49 -3.72
CA ARG A 116 -6.18 -6.79 -3.10
C ARG A 116 -6.14 -7.01 -1.59
N LEU A 117 -5.92 -5.95 -0.83
CA LEU A 117 -6.01 -5.96 0.64
C LEU A 117 -7.46 -5.73 1.06
N GLN A 118 -7.97 -6.60 1.92
CA GLN A 118 -9.27 -6.51 2.57
C GLN A 118 -9.06 -6.42 4.08
N VAL A 119 -9.52 -5.34 4.70
CA VAL A 119 -9.46 -5.18 6.15
C VAL A 119 -10.84 -5.46 6.73
N THR A 120 -10.92 -6.45 7.62
CA THR A 120 -12.14 -6.80 8.35
C THR A 120 -12.15 -6.10 9.70
N GLU A 121 -13.26 -5.44 10.02
CA GLU A 121 -13.53 -4.94 11.37
C GLU A 121 -13.92 -6.14 12.26
N ASP A 122 -13.48 -6.15 13.52
CA ASP A 122 -13.64 -7.25 14.47
C ASP A 122 -14.99 -8.00 14.39
N GLY A 123 -14.91 -9.34 14.47
CA GLY A 123 -16.05 -10.24 14.58
C GLY A 123 -16.80 -10.17 15.91
N ASN A 124 -17.20 -8.98 16.38
CA ASN A 124 -18.05 -8.82 17.55
C ASN A 124 -19.39 -8.12 17.27
N SER A 125 -20.07 -8.50 16.18
CA SER A 125 -21.49 -8.20 16.02
C SER A 125 -22.32 -9.44 15.67
N SER A 126 -22.72 -10.16 16.70
CA SER A 126 -24.14 -10.52 16.87
C SER A 126 -24.43 -10.83 18.33
N PRO A 127 -25.32 -10.05 18.94
CA PRO A 127 -26.59 -10.67 19.26
C PRO A 127 -27.73 -9.95 18.54
N VAL A 128 -28.72 -10.76 18.18
CA VAL A 128 -30.09 -10.37 17.87
C VAL A 128 -30.51 -9.09 18.62
N GLY A 129 -30.97 -8.10 17.86
CA GLY A 129 -31.81 -7.02 18.38
C GLY A 129 -31.11 -5.67 18.56
N ARG A 130 -31.49 -4.74 17.67
CA ARG A 130 -31.47 -3.28 17.84
C ARG A 130 -30.08 -2.65 18.05
N SER A 131 -29.56 -2.01 17.00
CA SER A 131 -28.99 -0.66 17.13
C SER A 131 -28.82 0.00 15.76
N ASN A 132 -29.55 1.09 15.54
CA ASN A 132 -29.20 2.09 14.55
C ASN A 132 -27.92 2.78 15.04
N VAL A 133 -26.74 2.24 14.72
CA VAL A 133 -25.51 3.02 14.78
C VAL A 133 -25.22 3.47 13.35
N ILE A 134 -25.83 4.59 12.96
CA ILE A 134 -25.28 5.39 11.87
C ILE A 134 -23.97 5.91 12.44
N HIS A 135 -22.84 5.33 12.02
CA HIS A 135 -21.55 5.98 12.21
C HIS A 135 -21.56 7.25 11.37
N TYR A 136 -22.05 8.33 11.96
CA TYR A 136 -21.82 9.66 11.47
C TYR A 136 -20.31 9.87 11.54
N PHE A 137 -19.63 9.73 10.40
CA PHE A 137 -18.36 10.41 10.20
C PHE A 137 -18.64 11.88 10.48
N SER A 138 -18.12 12.37 11.60
CA SER A 138 -18.22 13.79 11.94
C SER A 138 -17.54 14.58 10.82
N PRO A 139 -18.24 15.54 10.16
CA PRO A 139 -17.60 16.41 9.18
C PRO A 139 -16.49 17.28 9.79
N ALA A 140 -16.32 17.28 11.12
CA ALA A 140 -15.25 18.00 11.80
C ALA A 140 -13.85 17.44 11.54
N VAL A 141 -13.68 16.19 11.08
CA VAL A 141 -12.34 15.64 10.76
C VAL A 141 -11.86 16.08 9.37
N LEU A 142 -12.76 16.55 8.50
CA LEU A 142 -12.39 17.13 7.19
C LEU A 142 -12.04 18.64 7.24
N SER A 143 -12.14 19.29 8.39
CA SER A 143 -12.07 20.76 8.44
C SER A 143 -10.67 21.36 8.69
N ALA A 144 -9.67 20.59 9.14
CA ALA A 144 -8.35 21.15 9.42
C ALA A 144 -7.44 21.18 8.16
N ASP A 145 -7.45 20.13 7.35
CA ASP A 145 -6.54 20.02 6.18
C ASP A 145 -6.98 20.88 4.99
N ILE A 146 -8.28 21.14 4.86
CA ILE A 146 -8.82 22.04 3.82
C ILE A 146 -8.48 23.51 4.16
N LEU A 147 -8.43 23.89 5.44
CA LEU A 147 -8.07 25.24 5.85
C LEU A 147 -6.56 25.51 5.74
N GLN A 148 -5.70 24.51 5.92
CA GLN A 148 -4.27 24.67 5.67
C GLN A 148 -3.95 24.88 4.18
N LYS A 149 -4.73 24.26 3.27
CA LYS A 149 -4.66 24.47 1.81
C LYS A 149 -5.17 25.84 1.33
N ALA A 150 -5.95 26.56 2.16
CA ALA A 150 -6.42 27.92 1.86
C ALA A 150 -5.46 29.01 2.38
N PHE A 151 -4.68 28.75 3.45
CA PHE A 151 -3.76 29.74 4.01
C PHE A 151 -2.41 29.83 3.25
N ASN A 152 -1.92 28.72 2.68
CA ASN A 152 -0.65 28.70 1.92
C ASN A 152 -0.78 29.13 0.44
N ARG A 153 -1.96 29.63 0.03
CA ARG A 153 -2.13 30.40 -1.20
C ARG A 153 -2.29 31.88 -0.87
N LYS A 154 -1.22 32.50 -0.39
CA LYS A 154 -1.01 33.94 -0.39
C LYS A 154 0.48 34.27 -0.48
#